data_AF-A0A2P7B668-F1
#
_entry.id   AF-A0A2P7B668-F1
#
_cell.length_a   1.000
_cell.length_b   1.000
_cell.length_c   1.000
_cell.angle_alpha   90.00
_cell.angle_beta   90.00
_cell.angle_gamma   90.00
#
_symmetry.space_group_name_H-M   'P 1'
#
loop_
_entity.id
_entity.type
_entity.pdbx_description
1 polymer ?
#
loop_
_entity_poly.entity_id
_entity_poly.type
_entity_poly.pdbx_seq_one_letter_code
_entity_poly.pdbx_strand_id
1 'polypeptide(L)' 'MTRVALLERLKELQGMPKFQKRDICTVSAFLPMDALAKHVALCEEAVGVKPDATQRQPNSYPSAC' A
#
# COMPACT_ATOMS: atom_id res chain seq x y z
N MET A 1 -1.10 19.68 3.44
CA MET A 1 -1.59 18.41 4.06
C MET A 1 -1.12 18.37 5.50
N THR A 2 -2.01 18.13 6.46
CA THR A 2 -1.63 17.85 7.86
C THR A 2 -1.42 16.35 8.04
N ARG A 3 -0.68 15.94 9.08
CA ARG A 3 -0.42 14.52 9.38
C ARG A 3 -1.71 13.71 9.52
N VAL A 4 -2.73 14.30 10.15
CA VAL A 4 -4.04 13.69 10.36
C VAL A 4 -4.74 13.43 9.01
N ALA A 5 -4.76 14.42 8.12
CA ALA A 5 -5.39 14.27 6.81
C ALA A 5 -4.75 13.15 5.95
N LEU A 6 -3.43 12.98 6.04
CA LEU A 6 -2.72 11.89 5.35
C LEU A 6 -3.09 10.51 5.92
N LEU A 7 -3.22 10.39 7.25
CA LEU A 7 -3.64 9.15 7.90
C LEU A 7 -5.11 8.80 7.60
N GLU A 8 -5.99 9.80 7.51
CA GLU A 8 -7.38 9.60 7.10
C GLU A 8 -7.47 9.06 5.68
N ARG A 9 -6.71 9.63 4.72
CA ARG A 9 -6.66 9.07 3.36
C ARG A 9 -6.11 7.66 3.29
N LEU A 10 -5.06 7.36 4.05
CA LEU A 10 -4.55 6.00 4.14
C LEU A 10 -5.56 5.01 4.72
N LYS A 11 -6.37 5.45 5.69
CA LYS A 11 -7.43 4.62 6.27
C LYS A 11 -8.51 4.28 5.24
N GLU A 12 -8.88 5.22 4.39
CA GLU A 12 -9.79 4.97 3.26
C GLU A 12 -9.18 4.01 2.24
N LEU A 13 -7.90 4.17 1.91
CA LEU A 13 -7.18 3.24 1.03
C LEU A 13 -7.10 1.84 1.65
N GLN A 14 -6.86 1.70 2.95
CA GLN A 14 -6.82 0.41 3.65
C GLN A 14 -8.15 -0.36 3.56
N GLY A 15 -9.28 0.35 3.48
CA GLY A 15 -10.59 -0.27 3.26
C GLY A 15 -10.75 -0.94 1.89
N MET A 16 -9.85 -0.66 0.95
CA MET A 16 -9.90 -1.24 -0.39
C MET A 16 -9.39 -2.68 -0.40
N PRO A 17 -9.99 -3.57 -1.22
CA PRO A 17 -9.61 -4.98 -1.28
C PRO A 17 -8.14 -5.19 -1.69
N LYS A 18 -7.52 -4.22 -2.38
CA LYS A 18 -6.11 -4.25 -2.75
C LYS A 18 -5.16 -4.16 -1.54
N PHE A 19 -5.59 -3.52 -0.46
CA PHE A 19 -4.78 -3.31 0.75
C PHE A 19 -5.26 -4.10 1.97
N GLN A 20 -6.39 -4.81 1.90
CA GLN A 20 -6.88 -5.66 3.01
C GLN A 20 -5.86 -6.67 3.56
N LYS A 21 -4.89 -7.11 2.74
CA LYS A 21 -3.82 -8.04 3.16
C LYS A 21 -2.56 -7.34 3.68
N ARG A 22 -2.53 -6.00 3.76
CA ARG A 22 -1.37 -5.22 4.18
C ARG A 22 -1.79 -4.07 5.08
N ASP A 23 -1.25 -4.04 6.30
CA ASP A 23 -1.46 -2.96 7.26
C ASP A 23 -0.68 -1.69 6.87
N ILE A 24 -1.15 -1.01 5.81
CA ILE A 24 -0.50 0.19 5.28
C ILE A 24 -0.64 1.40 6.21
N CYS A 25 -1.70 1.48 7.01
CA CYS A 25 -1.93 2.58 7.95
C CYS A 25 -1.01 2.48 9.17
N THR A 26 -0.81 1.27 9.69
CA THR A 26 0.02 1.02 10.87
C THR A 26 1.48 1.40 10.61
N VAL A 27 2.04 1.03 9.45
CA VAL A 27 3.41 1.43 9.05
C VAL A 27 3.52 2.95 8.90
N SER A 28 2.48 3.58 8.35
CA SER A 28 2.38 5.04 8.13
C SER A 28 2.38 5.86 9.41
N ALA A 29 1.85 5.31 10.51
CA ALA A 29 1.84 5.96 11.81
C ALA A 29 3.25 6.15 12.41
N PHE A 30 4.25 5.39 11.96
CA PHE A 30 5.65 5.52 12.39
C PHE A 30 6.49 6.39 11.45
N LEU A 31 5.97 6.76 10.29
CA LEU A 31 6.70 7.56 9.30
C LEU A 31 6.68 9.06 9.65
N PRO A 32 7.79 9.79 9.39
CA PRO A 32 7.81 11.25 9.45
C PRO A 32 6.94 11.85 8.34
N MET A 33 6.53 13.11 8.48
CA MET A 33 5.55 13.76 7.59
C MET A 33 5.91 13.67 6.08
N ASP A 34 7.18 13.87 5.73
CA ASP A 34 7.65 13.79 4.33
C ASP A 34 7.48 12.38 3.74
N ALA A 35 7.86 11.37 4.52
CA ALA A 35 7.75 9.98 4.11
C ALA A 35 6.29 9.50 4.10
N LEU A 36 5.47 9.99 5.04
CA LEU A 36 4.03 9.74 5.07
C LEU A 36 3.35 10.28 3.80
N ALA A 37 3.68 11.51 3.38
CA ALA A 37 3.12 12.11 2.17
C ALA A 37 3.48 11.29 0.91
N LYS A 38 4.74 10.85 0.79
CA LYS A 38 5.19 9.98 -0.30
C LYS A 38 4.48 8.61 -0.28
N HIS A 39 4.30 8.03 0.90
CA HIS A 39 3.62 6.75 1.06
C HIS A 39 2.14 6.81 0.67
N VAL A 40 1.44 7.89 1.04
CA VAL A 40 0.05 8.13 0.62
C VAL A 40 -0.03 8.24 -0.90
N ALA A 41 0.84 9.03 -1.53
CA ALA A 41 0.87 9.17 -2.99
C ALA A 41 1.08 7.82 -3.70
N LEU A 42 1.99 6.98 -3.21
CA LEU A 42 2.20 5.63 -3.75
C LEU A 42 1.00 4.71 -3.54
N CYS A 43 0.31 4.81 -2.40
CA CYS A 43 -0.90 4.03 -2.15
C CYS A 43 -2.06 4.48 -3.05
N GLU A 44 -2.22 5.79 -3.27
CA GLU A 44 -3.21 6.35 -4.20
C GLU A 44 -2.90 5.93 -5.64
N GLU A 45 -1.64 6.01 -6.06
CA GLU A 45 -1.21 5.58 -7.39
C GLU A 45 -1.41 4.07 -7.57
N ALA A 46 -1.15 3.26 -6.55
CA ALA A 46 -1.46 1.85 -6.58
C ALA A 46 -2.97 1.56 -6.65
N VAL A 47 -3.85 2.45 -6.22
CA VAL A 47 -5.30 2.27 -6.40
C VAL A 47 -5.76 2.72 -7.79
N GLY A 48 -5.21 3.83 -8.29
CA GLY A 48 -5.47 4.34 -9.64
C GLY A 48 -4.90 3.42 -10.73
N VAL A 49 -3.76 2.80 -10.48
CA VAL A 49 -3.20 1.69 -11.27
C VAL A 49 -3.93 0.42 -10.84
N LYS A 50 -5.08 0.17 -11.47
CA LYS A 50 -5.69 -1.16 -11.49
C LYS A 50 -4.62 -2.18 -11.91
N PRO A 51 -4.20 -3.13 -11.05
CA PRO A 51 -3.63 -4.34 -11.57
C PRO A 51 -4.82 -5.26 -11.78
N ASP A 52 -5.45 -5.20 -12.96
CA ASP A 52 -6.03 -6.46 -13.40
C ASP A 52 -4.86 -7.45 -13.50
N ALA A 53 -4.93 -8.50 -12.67
CA ALA A 53 -4.08 -9.69 -12.74
C ALA A 53 -2.56 -9.46 -12.93
N THR A 54 -1.80 -9.22 -11.86
CA THR A 54 -0.42 -9.76 -11.74
C THR A 54 0.13 -9.50 -10.34
N GLN A 55 -0.33 -10.30 -9.40
CA GLN A 55 0.57 -10.83 -8.39
C GLN A 55 1.32 -12.01 -9.05
N ARG A 56 2.22 -11.73 -10.00
CA ARG A 56 3.28 -12.70 -10.32
C ARG A 56 4.30 -12.58 -9.21
N GLN A 57 4.11 -13.41 -8.19
CA GLN A 57 5.22 -13.99 -7.47
C GLN A 57 5.89 -14.97 -8.45
N PRO A 58 7.10 -14.75 -8.97
CA PRO A 58 7.91 -15.86 -9.46
C PRO A 58 8.55 -16.53 -8.24
N ASN A 59 7.73 -17.23 -7.44
CA ASN A 59 8.26 -18.21 -6.48
C ASN A 59 8.05 -19.62 -7.05
N SER A 60 8.60 -19.85 -8.24
CA SER A 60 8.91 -21.21 -8.69
C SER A 60 10.40 -21.43 -8.48
N TYR A 61 10.77 -21.85 -7.28
CA TYR A 61 11.91 -22.75 -7.18
C TYR A 61 11.39 -24.13 -7.63
N PRO A 62 11.84 -24.69 -8.76
CA PRO A 62 11.56 -26.08 -9.04
C PRO A 62 12.34 -26.93 -8.04
N SER A 63 11.58 -27.58 -7.16
CA SER A 63 12.01 -28.76 -6.43
C SER A 63 12.17 -29.92 -7.42
N ALA A 64 13.31 -30.62 -7.30
CA ALA A 64 13.63 -31.94 -7.84
C ALA A 64 13.92 -32.09 -9.35
N CYS A 65 15.20 -32.37 -9.67
CA CYS A 65 15.70 -33.72 -9.97
C CYS A 65 17.16 -33.82 -9.53
#